data_AF-A0A2E4N336-F1
#
_entry.id   AF-A0A2E4N336-F1
#
_cell.length_a   1.000
_cell.length_b   1.000
_cell.length_c   1.000
_cell.angle_alpha   90.00
_cell.angle_beta   90.00
_cell.angle_gamma   90.00
#
_symmetry.space_group_name_H-M   'P 1'
#
loop_
_entity.id
_entity.type
_entity.pdbx_description
1 polymer ?
#
loop_
_entity_poly.entity_id
_entity_poly.type
_entity_poly.pdbx_seq_one_letter_code
_entity_poly.pdbx_strand_id
1 'polypeptide(L)'
;MGTTTFSGPVKAGPLSHSTGTTADTKANVGSAVLSQSASFTQAAASASVNTDIVLPPNSQIVAITFYVSTAFDTGTTTVDVGWVGPSGVVSATSLVDDDDLAATGYHTATPGTDTTRTANWINSGDTDMMIVMTSSATGNGVAHIVVEYVQSNNLT
;
A
#
# COMPACT_ATOMS: atom_id res chain seq x y z
N MET A 1 10.84 -18.25 -17.38
CA MET A 1 9.38 -18.42 -17.16
C MET A 1 8.68 -17.24 -17.83
N GLY A 2 7.63 -17.47 -18.62
CA GLY A 2 6.92 -16.36 -19.27
C GLY A 2 6.12 -15.56 -18.25
N THR A 3 6.20 -14.24 -18.31
CA THR A 3 5.36 -13.33 -17.53
C THR A 3 4.16 -12.88 -18.38
N THR A 4 3.04 -12.55 -17.74
CA THR A 4 1.86 -11.98 -18.40
C THR A 4 1.56 -10.65 -17.75
N THR A 5 1.38 -9.61 -18.56
CA THR A 5 1.09 -8.25 -18.09
C THR A 5 -0.36 -7.92 -18.39
N PHE A 6 -1.10 -7.52 -17.36
CA PHE A 6 -2.42 -6.94 -17.51
C PHE A 6 -2.27 -5.42 -17.49
N SER A 7 -2.79 -4.74 -18.51
CA SER A 7 -2.71 -3.27 -18.61
C SER A 7 -3.86 -2.55 -17.90
N GLY A 8 -4.75 -3.28 -17.23
CA GLY A 8 -5.91 -2.72 -16.54
C GLY A 8 -6.56 -3.70 -15.56
N PRO A 9 -7.63 -3.27 -14.88
CA PRO A 9 -8.26 -4.04 -13.81
C PRO A 9 -8.74 -5.41 -14.28
N VAL A 10 -8.52 -6.42 -13.45
CA VAL A 10 -9.01 -7.79 -13.69
C VAL A 10 -10.28 -8.00 -12.87
N LYS A 11 -11.39 -8.21 -13.58
CA LYS A 11 -12.73 -8.40 -13.01
C LYS A 11 -13.14 -9.88 -13.06
N ALA A 12 -13.70 -10.40 -11.99
CA ALA A 12 -14.16 -11.79 -11.87
C ALA A 12 -15.68 -11.87 -11.96
N GLY A 13 -16.24 -12.67 -12.87
CA GLY A 13 -17.68 -12.99 -12.91
C GLY A 13 -18.31 -12.97 -14.31
N PRO A 14 -19.39 -13.73 -14.55
CA PRO A 14 -20.04 -13.83 -15.86
C PRO A 14 -21.05 -12.72 -16.16
N LEU A 15 -21.56 -12.02 -15.13
CA LEU A 15 -22.60 -10.99 -15.24
C LEU A 15 -21.99 -9.59 -15.15
N SER A 16 -21.55 -9.06 -16.28
CA SER A 16 -20.83 -7.77 -16.36
C SER A 16 -21.70 -6.52 -16.20
N HIS A 17 -23.03 -6.65 -16.32
CA HIS A 17 -23.97 -5.52 -16.24
C HIS A 17 -25.33 -5.97 -15.67
N SER A 18 -25.74 -5.38 -14.55
CA SER A 18 -27.14 -5.41 -14.13
C SER A 18 -27.46 -4.27 -13.16
N THR A 19 -28.63 -3.65 -13.34
CA THR A 19 -29.06 -2.42 -12.65
C THR A 19 -30.06 -2.66 -11.51
N GLY A 20 -30.38 -3.92 -11.20
CA GLY A 20 -31.44 -4.24 -10.23
C GLY A 20 -30.98 -4.14 -8.77
N THR A 21 -31.92 -4.32 -7.83
CA THR A 21 -31.70 -4.16 -6.38
C THR A 21 -31.69 -5.49 -5.61
N THR A 22 -31.99 -6.60 -6.27
CA THR A 22 -31.91 -7.96 -5.70
C THR A 22 -30.59 -8.62 -6.06
N ALA A 23 -30.10 -9.57 -5.25
CA ALA A 23 -28.84 -10.27 -5.49
C ALA A 23 -28.79 -10.91 -6.89
N ASP A 24 -29.93 -11.44 -7.37
CA ASP A 24 -30.07 -12.06 -8.71
C ASP A 24 -30.04 -11.05 -9.87
N THR A 25 -30.09 -9.76 -9.57
CA THR A 25 -30.08 -8.66 -10.54
C THR A 25 -28.95 -7.66 -10.29
N LYS A 26 -27.96 -8.02 -9.46
CA LYS A 26 -26.70 -7.26 -9.25
C LYS A 26 -25.55 -7.91 -10.00
N ALA A 27 -24.63 -7.07 -10.50
CA ALA A 27 -23.44 -7.54 -11.18
C ALA A 27 -22.58 -8.28 -10.16
N ASN A 28 -22.47 -9.60 -10.31
CA ASN A 28 -21.59 -10.41 -9.47
C ASN A 28 -20.17 -10.31 -10.03
N VAL A 29 -19.57 -9.14 -9.84
CA VAL A 29 -18.24 -8.82 -10.36
C VAL A 29 -17.32 -8.47 -9.21
N GLY A 30 -16.38 -9.36 -8.90
CA GLY A 30 -15.25 -9.08 -8.01
C GLY A 30 -14.07 -8.47 -8.76
N SER A 31 -13.07 -7.97 -8.04
CA SER A 31 -11.81 -7.48 -8.61
C SER A 31 -10.64 -8.30 -8.09
N ALA A 32 -9.59 -8.45 -8.90
CA ALA A 32 -8.36 -9.10 -8.47
C ALA A 32 -7.59 -8.19 -7.51
N VAL A 33 -7.06 -8.78 -6.44
CA VAL A 33 -6.06 -8.15 -5.58
C VAL A 33 -4.69 -8.40 -6.20
N LEU A 34 -3.93 -7.32 -6.37
CA LEU A 34 -2.55 -7.34 -6.85
C LEU A 34 -1.61 -7.05 -5.69
N SER A 35 -0.40 -7.58 -5.76
CA SER A 35 0.61 -7.44 -4.72
C SER A 35 1.93 -6.98 -5.33
N GLN A 36 2.56 -6.01 -4.68
CA GLN A 36 3.92 -5.54 -4.98
C GLN A 36 4.74 -5.51 -3.69
N SER A 37 6.05 -5.70 -3.79
CA SER A 37 6.94 -5.74 -2.62
C SER A 37 8.27 -5.05 -2.88
N ALA A 38 8.85 -4.47 -1.83
CA ALA A 38 10.16 -3.83 -1.87
C ALA A 38 10.92 -4.07 -0.56
N SER A 39 12.24 -4.20 -0.64
CA SER A 39 13.12 -4.24 0.53
C SER A 39 13.57 -2.84 0.92
N PHE A 40 13.69 -2.55 2.21
CA PHE A 40 14.28 -1.33 2.72
C PHE A 40 15.07 -1.59 3.99
N THR A 41 15.98 -0.66 4.31
CA THR A 41 16.70 -0.65 5.58
C THR A 41 16.25 0.54 6.40
N GLN A 42 16.32 0.43 7.72
CA GLN A 42 16.06 1.53 8.64
C GLN A 42 16.96 2.73 8.33
N ALA A 43 18.24 2.49 8.01
CA ALA A 43 19.16 3.52 7.58
C ALA A 43 18.68 4.26 6.32
N ALA A 44 18.20 3.55 5.30
CA ALA A 44 17.63 4.18 4.10
C ALA A 44 16.34 4.95 4.41
N ALA A 45 15.44 4.37 5.21
CA ALA A 45 14.21 5.04 5.64
C ALA A 45 14.50 6.32 6.46
N SER A 46 15.61 6.37 7.21
CA SER A 46 16.01 7.59 7.93
C SER A 46 16.33 8.79 7.02
N ALA A 47 16.62 8.52 5.74
CA ALA A 47 16.82 9.54 4.71
C ALA A 47 15.58 9.75 3.82
N SER A 48 14.44 9.11 4.13
CA SER A 48 13.29 8.93 3.25
C SER A 48 13.64 8.13 1.99
N VAL A 49 13.00 6.97 1.83
CA VAL A 49 13.26 6.08 0.69
C VAL A 49 12.01 5.86 -0.14
N ASN A 50 12.13 6.17 -1.43
CA ASN A 50 11.13 5.83 -2.43
C ASN A 50 11.29 4.36 -2.82
N THR A 51 10.19 3.62 -2.84
CA THR A 51 10.19 2.22 -3.28
C THR A 51 9.83 2.12 -4.76
N ASP A 52 10.03 0.94 -5.36
CA ASP A 52 9.55 0.65 -6.72
C ASP A 52 8.05 0.30 -6.78
N ILE A 53 7.33 0.38 -5.65
CA ILE A 53 5.90 0.08 -5.59
C ILE A 53 5.12 1.29 -6.08
N VAL A 54 4.43 1.14 -7.22
CA VAL A 54 3.59 2.18 -7.81
C VAL A 54 2.15 1.70 -7.93
N LEU A 55 1.22 2.44 -7.32
CA LEU A 55 -0.21 2.21 -7.41
C LEU A 55 -0.80 3.06 -8.53
N PRO A 56 -1.56 2.47 -9.47
CA PRO A 56 -2.28 3.25 -10.49
C PRO A 56 -3.37 4.15 -9.89
N PRO A 57 -3.93 5.08 -10.69
CA PRO A 57 -5.03 5.94 -10.27
C PRO A 57 -6.24 5.14 -9.80
N ASN A 58 -6.93 5.71 -8.81
CA ASN A 58 -8.18 5.22 -8.24
C ASN A 58 -8.09 3.81 -7.61
N SER A 59 -6.90 3.41 -7.18
CA SER A 59 -6.65 2.12 -6.54
C SER A 59 -7.04 2.15 -5.07
N GLN A 60 -7.53 1.02 -4.57
CA GLN A 60 -7.80 0.80 -3.15
C GLN A 60 -6.70 -0.08 -2.55
N ILE A 61 -6.06 0.36 -1.47
CA ILE A 61 -5.20 -0.51 -0.65
C ILE A 61 -6.09 -1.42 0.20
N VAL A 62 -5.77 -2.71 0.22
CA VAL A 62 -6.43 -3.68 1.09
C VAL A 62 -5.54 -4.16 2.23
N ALA A 63 -4.21 -4.15 2.04
CA ALA A 63 -3.26 -4.43 3.11
C ALA A 63 -1.90 -3.80 2.86
N ILE A 64 -1.24 -3.41 3.95
CA ILE A 64 0.19 -3.10 4.01
C ILE A 64 0.78 -3.99 5.09
N THR A 65 1.82 -4.74 4.75
CA THR A 65 2.47 -5.68 5.67
C THR A 65 3.98 -5.56 5.60
N PHE A 66 4.64 -5.87 6.71
CA PHE A 66 6.10 -5.90 6.81
C PHE A 66 6.59 -7.29 7.20
N TYR A 67 7.62 -7.75 6.48
CA TYR A 67 8.45 -8.87 6.88
C TYR A 67 9.78 -8.34 7.37
N VAL A 68 9.91 -8.20 8.69
CA VAL A 68 11.11 -7.70 9.36
C VAL A 68 12.09 -8.86 9.48
N SER A 69 13.23 -8.77 8.80
CA SER A 69 14.31 -9.77 8.84
C SER A 69 15.38 -9.42 9.88
N THR A 70 15.59 -8.13 10.13
CA THR A 70 16.38 -7.60 11.24
C THR A 70 15.55 -6.56 11.96
N ALA A 71 15.33 -6.75 13.26
CA ALA A 71 14.56 -5.82 14.10
C ALA A 71 15.11 -4.40 13.99
N PHE A 72 14.20 -3.42 13.96
CA PHE A 72 14.59 -2.03 14.02
C PHE A 72 15.16 -1.74 15.40
N ASP A 73 16.21 -0.93 15.45
CA ASP A 73 16.95 -0.62 16.66
C ASP A 73 17.33 0.86 16.72
N THR A 74 17.97 1.26 17.81
CA THR A 74 18.64 2.55 17.94
C THR A 74 17.73 3.78 17.75
N GLY A 75 17.27 4.37 18.85
CA GLY A 75 16.43 5.57 18.81
C GLY A 75 14.94 5.20 18.72
N THR A 76 14.38 5.18 17.51
CA THR A 76 13.02 4.68 17.26
C THR A 76 13.04 3.36 16.52
N THR A 77 12.02 2.54 16.75
CA THR A 77 11.74 1.32 15.99
C THR A 77 10.58 1.48 15.03
N THR A 78 10.01 2.69 14.94
CA THR A 78 8.85 2.99 14.11
C THR A 78 9.22 3.37 12.68
N VAL A 79 8.30 3.07 11.77
CA VAL A 79 8.34 3.48 10.37
C VAL A 79 7.00 4.11 9.97
N ASP A 80 7.07 5.14 9.14
CA ASP A 80 5.91 5.72 8.48
C ASP A 80 5.85 5.28 7.03
N VAL A 81 4.62 5.18 6.52
CA VAL A 81 4.35 4.88 5.11
C VAL A 81 3.52 6.01 4.54
N GLY A 82 3.97 6.49 3.39
CA GLY A 82 3.29 7.53 2.66
C GLY A 82 3.38 7.35 1.16
N TRP A 83 3.02 8.41 0.43
CA TRP A 83 3.08 8.44 -1.03
C TRP A 83 3.82 9.63 -1.61
N VAL A 84 4.39 9.40 -2.78
CA VAL A 84 4.97 10.38 -3.69
C VAL A 84 4.14 10.38 -4.96
N GLY A 85 3.63 11.55 -5.33
CA GLY A 85 2.94 11.75 -6.61
C GLY A 85 3.88 12.37 -7.66
N PRO A 86 3.36 12.67 -8.86
CA PRO A 86 4.14 13.29 -9.93
C PRO A 86 4.76 14.65 -9.55
N SER A 87 4.14 15.35 -8.60
CA SER A 87 4.57 16.67 -8.11
C SER A 87 5.52 16.60 -6.91
N GLY A 88 5.96 15.39 -6.49
CA GLY A 88 6.86 15.19 -5.35
C GLY A 88 6.20 14.48 -4.17
N VAL A 89 6.90 14.49 -3.03
CA VAL A 89 6.43 13.87 -1.77
C VAL A 89 5.13 14.54 -1.33
N VAL A 90 4.06 13.75 -1.20
CA VAL A 90 2.75 14.26 -0.75
C VAL A 90 2.72 14.31 0.78
N SER A 91 3.07 13.20 1.43
CA SER A 91 3.39 13.11 2.86
C SER A 91 3.96 11.71 3.13
N ALA A 92 4.91 11.61 4.06
CA ALA A 92 5.51 10.34 4.44
C ALA A 92 4.70 9.53 5.47
N THR A 93 3.64 10.13 6.04
CA THR A 93 2.73 9.51 7.01
C THR A 93 1.31 9.35 6.44
N SER A 94 1.14 9.50 5.12
CA SER A 94 -0.19 9.57 4.49
C SER A 94 -0.95 8.25 4.47
N LEU A 95 -0.31 7.14 4.80
CA LEU A 95 -0.94 5.81 4.84
C LEU A 95 -0.84 5.15 6.20
N VAL A 96 0.33 5.22 6.81
CA VAL A 96 0.66 4.58 8.09
C VAL A 96 1.57 5.55 8.84
N ASP A 97 1.34 5.66 10.14
CA ASP A 97 2.04 6.58 11.03
C ASP A 97 2.51 5.75 12.22
N ASP A 98 3.81 5.80 12.50
CA ASP A 98 4.47 5.13 13.63
C ASP A 98 4.20 3.61 13.77
N ASP A 99 4.34 2.82 12.70
CA ASP A 99 4.25 1.35 12.79
C ASP A 99 5.52 0.76 13.41
N ASP A 100 5.39 0.02 14.52
CA ASP A 100 6.54 -0.48 15.30
C ASP A 100 7.12 -1.78 14.73
N LEU A 101 8.37 -1.73 14.27
CA LEU A 101 9.12 -2.85 13.71
C LEU A 101 10.24 -3.36 14.64
N ALA A 102 10.10 -3.18 15.95
CA ALA A 102 11.05 -3.64 16.97
C ALA A 102 11.22 -5.17 17.04
N ALA A 103 10.28 -5.95 16.48
CA ALA A 103 10.33 -7.41 16.48
C ALA A 103 10.57 -7.96 15.07
N THR A 104 11.40 -9.00 14.95
CA THR A 104 11.52 -9.78 13.71
C THR A 104 10.23 -10.57 13.44
N GLY A 105 9.82 -10.66 12.19
CA GLY A 105 8.65 -11.44 11.78
C GLY A 105 7.67 -10.64 10.93
N TYR A 106 6.41 -11.06 11.00
CA TYR A 106 5.31 -10.50 10.22
C TYR A 106 4.57 -9.42 11.02
N HIS A 107 4.35 -8.27 10.39
CA HIS A 107 3.59 -7.15 10.94
C HIS A 107 2.55 -6.67 9.94
N THR A 108 1.39 -6.27 10.45
CA THR A 108 0.32 -5.67 9.64
C THR A 108 0.17 -4.22 10.05
N ALA A 109 0.38 -3.31 9.11
CA ALA A 109 0.16 -1.91 9.34
C ALA A 109 -1.32 -1.54 9.17
N THR A 110 -1.74 -0.43 9.79
CA THR A 110 -3.10 0.08 9.66
C THR A 110 -3.10 1.61 9.47
N PRO A 111 -4.15 2.19 8.86
CA PRO A 111 -4.30 3.65 8.82
C PRO A 111 -4.64 4.27 10.20
N GLY A 112 -4.76 3.44 11.25
CA GLY A 112 -5.21 3.87 12.57
C GLY A 112 -6.65 4.41 12.56
N THR A 113 -6.90 5.44 13.35
CA THR A 113 -8.20 6.13 13.44
C THR A 113 -8.23 7.46 12.69
N ASP A 114 -7.26 7.71 11.82
CA ASP A 114 -7.15 8.97 11.07
C ASP A 114 -8.01 8.91 9.79
N THR A 115 -8.89 9.90 9.63
CA THR A 115 -9.82 9.98 8.51
C THR A 115 -9.12 10.18 7.17
N THR A 116 -8.01 10.93 7.15
CA THR A 116 -7.25 11.23 5.93
C THR A 116 -6.48 10.00 5.47
N ARG A 117 -5.78 9.30 6.37
CA ARG A 117 -5.10 8.04 6.05
C ARG A 117 -6.09 6.98 5.59
N THR A 118 -7.24 6.87 6.27
CA THR A 118 -8.30 5.94 5.87
C THR A 118 -8.83 6.25 4.47
N ALA A 119 -9.04 7.53 4.14
CA ALA A 119 -9.46 7.94 2.80
C ALA A 119 -8.42 7.58 1.74
N ASN A 120 -7.12 7.75 2.03
CA ASN A 120 -6.05 7.35 1.12
C ASN A 120 -6.02 5.84 0.90
N TRP A 121 -6.29 5.01 1.92
CA TRP A 121 -6.41 3.56 1.70
C TRP A 121 -7.59 3.20 0.79
N ILE A 122 -8.68 3.96 0.84
CA ILE A 122 -9.85 3.75 -0.02
C ILE A 122 -9.58 4.18 -1.47
N ASN A 123 -8.82 5.27 -1.67
CA ASN A 123 -8.56 5.83 -2.99
C ASN A 123 -7.16 6.49 -3.08
N SER A 124 -6.34 6.02 -4.03
CA SER A 124 -5.02 6.59 -4.34
C SER A 124 -5.05 7.93 -5.11
N GLY A 125 -6.22 8.39 -5.55
CA GLY A 125 -6.40 9.63 -6.32
C GLY A 125 -6.21 9.46 -7.82
N ASP A 126 -6.09 10.59 -8.53
CA ASP A 126 -6.17 10.64 -10.00
C ASP A 126 -4.84 10.38 -10.74
N THR A 127 -3.75 10.17 -10.01
CA THR A 127 -2.41 9.96 -10.58
C THR A 127 -1.78 8.70 -10.04
N ASP A 128 -0.71 8.24 -10.70
CA ASP A 128 0.14 7.19 -10.14
C ASP A 128 0.76 7.66 -8.83
N MET A 129 0.70 6.82 -7.80
CA MET A 129 1.25 7.08 -6.47
C MET A 129 2.30 6.03 -6.12
N MET A 130 3.51 6.49 -5.80
CA MET A 130 4.61 5.63 -5.40
C MET A 130 4.73 5.55 -3.88
N ILE A 131 4.97 4.38 -3.31
CA ILE A 131 5.18 4.24 -1.86
C ILE A 131 6.51 4.85 -1.43
N VAL A 132 6.49 5.67 -0.38
CA VAL A 132 7.66 6.19 0.33
C VAL A 132 7.64 5.72 1.79
N MET A 133 8.83 5.49 2.33
CA MET A 133 9.04 5.04 3.70
C MET A 133 9.96 6.01 4.43
N THR A 134 9.59 6.38 5.65
CA THR A 134 10.45 7.19 6.53
C THR A 134 10.60 6.57 7.90
N SER A 135 11.75 6.78 8.53
CA SER A 135 11.95 6.53 9.96
C SER A 135 12.66 7.73 10.55
N SER A 136 12.39 8.08 11.81
CA SER A 136 13.04 9.23 12.46
C SER A 136 14.43 8.91 13.01
N ALA A 137 14.85 7.63 12.98
CA ALA A 137 16.16 7.19 13.45
C ALA A 137 16.88 6.28 12.44
N THR A 138 18.20 6.37 12.44
CA THR A 138 19.10 5.47 11.72
C THR A 138 19.44 4.29 12.61
N GLY A 139 19.32 3.07 12.08
CA GLY A 139 19.66 1.83 12.78
C GLY A 139 19.93 0.69 11.81
N ASN A 140 20.03 -0.53 12.32
CA ASN A 140 20.40 -1.73 11.55
C ASN A 140 19.19 -2.51 11.00
N GLY A 141 17.98 -2.03 11.25
CA GLY A 141 16.75 -2.71 10.85
C GLY A 141 16.67 -2.97 9.34
N VAL A 142 16.11 -4.13 8.98
CA VAL A 142 15.88 -4.54 7.59
C VAL A 142 14.50 -5.17 7.49
N ALA A 143 13.71 -4.72 6.53
CA ALA A 143 12.37 -5.26 6.31
C ALA A 143 12.00 -5.26 4.83
N HIS A 144 10.98 -6.05 4.50
CA HIS A 144 10.30 -6.03 3.22
C HIS A 144 8.87 -5.53 3.42
N ILE A 145 8.49 -4.48 2.70
CA ILE A 145 7.10 -4.04 2.63
C ILE A 145 6.39 -4.82 1.52
N VAL A 146 5.16 -5.23 1.78
CA VAL A 146 4.23 -5.76 0.78
C VAL A 146 2.96 -4.93 0.81
N VAL A 147 2.58 -4.40 -0.34
CA VAL A 147 1.34 -3.65 -0.52
C VAL A 147 0.41 -4.44 -1.42
N GLU A 148 -0.77 -4.75 -0.90
CA GLU A 148 -1.85 -5.38 -1.63
C GLU A 148 -2.93 -4.34 -1.96
N TYR A 149 -3.36 -4.31 -3.22
CA TYR A 149 -4.30 -3.31 -3.71
C TYR A 149 -5.17 -3.84 -4.84
N VAL A 150 -6.32 -3.19 -5.02
CA VAL A 150 -7.23 -3.38 -6.15
C VAL A 150 -7.10 -2.18 -7.08
N GLN A 151 -6.71 -2.43 -8.34
CA GLN A 151 -6.55 -1.37 -9.33
C GLN A 151 -7.88 -0.74 -9.73
N SER A 152 -7.92 0.59 -9.73
CA SER A 152 -9.06 1.39 -10.22
C SER A 152 -10.40 0.86 -9.70
N ASN A 153 -10.50 0.67 -8.39
CA ASN A 153 -11.72 0.15 -7.77
C ASN A 153 -12.86 1.17 -7.80
N ASN A 154 -12.54 2.47 -7.88
CA ASN A 154 -13.49 3.57 -8.06
C ASN A 154 -14.67 3.52 -7.06
N LEU A 155 -14.34 3.49 -5.76
CA LEU A 155 -15.35 3.44 -4.69
C LEU A 155 -15.97 4.82 -4.37
N THR A 156 -15.40 5.89 -4.90
CA THR A 156 -15.77 7.29 -4.68
C THR A 156 -15.76 8.06 -5.97
#